data_AF-A0A7X6J010-F1
#
_entry.id   AF-A0A7X6J010-F1
#
_cell.length_a   1.000
_cell.length_b   1.000
_cell.length_c   1.000
_cell.angle_alpha   90.00
_cell.angle_beta   90.00
_cell.angle_gamma   90.00
#
_symmetry.space_group_name_H-M   'P 1'
#
loop_
_entity.id
_entity.type
_entity.pdbx_description
1 polymer ?
#
loop_
_entity_poly.entity_id
_entity_poly.type
_entity_poly.pdbx_seq_one_letter_code
_entity_poly.pdbx_strand_id
1 'polypeptide(L)'
;MRFRLFTLAAISLALASCESTPVDQLSYSEMKSLSLQLHKRCWAQGVKSDTPEMNACLQQEFTRESSIRNSNYQARQAMGDALIAGGQGYNQGMQRQQPAYTPTTCTSTPQSTFVGGPVRQVRTTCY
;
A
#
# COMPACT_ATOMS: atom_id res chain seq x y z
N MET A 1 15.89 4.16 20.75
CA MET A 1 16.77 3.75 19.61
C MET A 1 16.27 2.52 18.84
N ARG A 2 15.58 1.54 19.47
CA ARG A 2 15.07 0.34 18.78
C ARG A 2 14.05 0.59 17.67
N PHE A 3 13.26 1.67 17.76
CA PHE A 3 12.24 2.01 16.74
C PHE A 3 12.82 2.46 15.39
N ARG A 4 14.03 3.03 15.37
CA ARG A 4 14.67 3.52 14.13
C ARG A 4 15.25 2.40 13.26
N LEU A 5 15.51 1.23 13.84
CA LEU A 5 16.00 0.06 13.10
C LEU A 5 14.88 -0.62 12.31
N PHE A 6 13.65 -0.65 12.83
CA PHE A 6 12.50 -1.23 12.13
C PHE A 6 12.08 -0.43 10.89
N THR A 7 12.16 0.91 10.94
CA THR A 7 11.84 1.77 9.79
C THR A 7 12.80 1.58 8.61
N LEU A 8 14.06 1.26 8.86
CA LEU A 8 15.06 1.03 7.82
C LEU A 8 14.89 -0.32 7.12
N ALA A 9 14.46 -1.35 7.86
CA ALA A 9 14.22 -2.69 7.29
C ALA A 9 12.96 -2.75 6.40
N ALA A 10 11.94 -1.93 6.67
CA ALA A 10 10.73 -1.89 5.85
C ALA A 10 10.98 -1.27 4.45
N ILE A 11 11.90 -0.31 4.35
CA ILE A 11 12.22 0.38 3.09
C ILE A 11 13.03 -0.51 2.14
N SER A 12 13.90 -1.37 2.66
CA SER A 12 14.71 -2.26 1.82
C SER A 12 13.90 -3.40 1.17
N LEU A 13 12.78 -3.83 1.76
CA LEU A 13 11.88 -4.80 1.11
C LEU A 13 11.10 -4.21 -0.07
N ALA A 14 10.86 -2.89 -0.09
CA ALA A 14 10.12 -2.25 -1.17
C ALA A 14 10.92 -2.17 -2.49
N LEU A 15 12.25 -2.14 -2.41
CA LEU A 15 13.14 -1.93 -3.57
C LEU A 15 13.51 -3.23 -4.31
N ALA A 16 13.44 -4.39 -3.65
CA ALA A 16 13.85 -5.67 -4.23
C ALA A 16 12.85 -6.27 -5.24
N SER A 17 11.69 -5.64 -5.47
CA SER A 17 10.62 -6.15 -6.34
C SER A 17 10.35 -5.31 -7.60
N CYS A 18 11.23 -4.37 -7.94
CA CYS A 18 11.01 -3.43 -9.06
C CYS A 18 11.22 -4.00 -10.47
N GLU A 19 11.56 -5.28 -10.64
CA GLU A 19 11.58 -5.91 -11.96
C GLU A 19 10.14 -6.28 -12.37
N SER A 20 9.43 -5.27 -12.87
CA SER A 20 7.97 -5.27 -13.06
C SER A 20 7.52 -5.17 -14.51
N THR A 21 8.47 -5.25 -15.46
CA THR A 21 8.14 -5.33 -16.88
C THR A 21 7.73 -6.77 -17.23
N PRO A 22 6.51 -6.98 -17.77
CA PRO A 22 6.14 -8.28 -18.30
C PRO A 22 7.09 -8.65 -19.45
N VAL A 23 7.26 -9.95 -19.70
CA VAL A 23 8.22 -10.46 -20.71
C VAL A 23 7.97 -9.82 -22.08
N ASP A 24 6.71 -9.54 -22.41
CA ASP A 24 6.28 -8.94 -23.68
C ASP A 24 6.72 -7.47 -23.87
N GLN A 25 7.13 -6.80 -22.80
CA GLN A 25 7.60 -5.40 -22.82
C GLN A 25 9.12 -5.27 -22.70
N LEU A 26 9.85 -6.39 -22.70
CA LEU A 26 11.31 -6.37 -22.65
C LEU A 26 11.90 -5.92 -23.99
N SER A 27 12.90 -5.04 -23.93
CA SER A 27 13.72 -4.75 -25.11
C SER A 27 14.50 -6.00 -25.53
N TYR A 28 14.89 -6.08 -26.81
CA TYR A 28 15.66 -7.22 -27.33
C TYR A 28 16.93 -7.53 -26.51
N SER A 29 17.62 -6.49 -26.02
CA SER A 29 18.79 -6.62 -25.15
C SER A 29 18.47 -7.25 -23.79
N GLU A 30 17.31 -6.93 -23.20
CA GLU A 30 16.89 -7.47 -21.91
C GLU A 30 16.35 -8.89 -22.06
N MET A 31 15.65 -9.19 -23.16
CA MET A 31 15.23 -10.56 -23.46
C MET A 31 16.46 -11.47 -23.65
N LYS A 32 17.51 -10.98 -24.30
CA LYS A 32 18.78 -11.72 -24.47
C LYS A 32 19.51 -11.95 -23.14
N SER A 33 19.51 -10.97 -22.24
CA SER A 33 20.14 -11.16 -20.92
C SER A 33 19.35 -12.16 -20.07
N LEU A 34 18.01 -12.13 -20.15
CA LEU A 34 17.14 -13.11 -19.50
C LEU A 34 17.38 -14.53 -20.06
N SER A 35 17.46 -14.68 -21.38
CA SER A 35 17.70 -15.99 -22.00
C SER A 35 19.05 -16.61 -21.58
N LEU A 36 20.08 -15.78 -21.41
CA LEU A 36 21.39 -16.21 -20.91
C LEU A 36 21.33 -16.63 -19.43
N GLN A 37 20.55 -15.94 -18.61
CA GLN A 37 20.36 -16.32 -17.21
C GLN A 37 19.63 -17.66 -17.10
N LEU A 38 18.58 -17.88 -17.89
CA LEU A 38 17.85 -19.14 -17.91
C LEU A 38 18.71 -20.30 -18.41
N HIS A 39 19.54 -20.08 -19.44
CA HIS A 39 20.55 -21.05 -19.87
C HIS A 39 21.47 -21.50 -18.74
N LYS A 40 21.98 -20.55 -17.94
CA LYS A 40 22.83 -20.88 -16.78
C LYS A 40 22.09 -21.73 -15.74
N ARG A 41 20.79 -21.50 -15.54
CA ARG A 41 19.98 -22.32 -14.62
C ARG A 41 19.82 -23.74 -15.14
N CYS A 42 19.51 -23.90 -16.42
CA CYS A 42 19.41 -25.23 -17.04
C CYS A 42 20.74 -26.00 -17.00
N TRP A 43 21.87 -25.31 -17.21
CA TRP A 43 23.20 -25.91 -16.98
C TRP A 43 23.44 -26.30 -15.52
N ALA A 44 23.04 -25.45 -14.57
CA ALA A 44 23.15 -25.77 -13.15
C ALA A 44 22.29 -26.97 -12.74
N GLN A 45 21.20 -27.23 -13.46
CA GLN A 45 20.37 -28.44 -13.32
C GLN A 45 20.97 -29.69 -13.98
N GLY A 46 22.14 -29.56 -14.61
CA GLY A 46 22.85 -30.67 -15.26
C GLY A 46 22.42 -30.95 -16.70
N VAL A 47 21.60 -30.08 -17.30
CA VAL A 47 21.16 -30.23 -18.70
C VAL A 47 22.30 -29.86 -19.63
N LYS A 48 22.64 -30.75 -20.57
CA LYS A 48 23.71 -30.52 -21.55
C LYS A 48 23.26 -29.53 -22.62
N SER A 49 24.17 -28.68 -23.07
CA SER A 49 23.96 -27.81 -24.23
C SER A 49 23.61 -28.61 -25.48
N ASP A 50 22.84 -27.99 -26.38
CA ASP A 50 22.48 -28.55 -27.70
C ASP A 50 21.69 -29.88 -27.64
N THR A 51 21.00 -30.12 -26.53
CA THR A 51 20.10 -31.26 -26.37
C THR A 51 18.64 -30.80 -26.47
N PRO A 52 17.71 -31.66 -26.92
CA PRO A 52 16.28 -31.35 -26.86
C PRO A 52 15.81 -31.10 -25.41
N GLU A 53 16.46 -31.72 -24.43
CA GLU A 53 16.24 -31.46 -23.01
C GLU A 53 16.56 -30.02 -22.61
N MET A 54 17.58 -29.39 -23.23
CA MET A 54 17.89 -27.97 -23.00
C MET A 54 16.73 -27.08 -23.42
N ASN A 55 16.17 -27.32 -24.60
CA ASN A 55 15.03 -26.54 -25.09
C ASN A 55 13.82 -26.71 -24.19
N ALA A 56 13.55 -27.93 -23.72
CA ALA A 56 12.47 -28.19 -22.77
C ALA A 56 12.68 -27.47 -21.44
N CYS A 57 13.91 -27.50 -20.89
CA CYS A 57 14.25 -26.79 -19.67
C CYS A 57 14.08 -25.27 -19.82
N LEU A 58 14.59 -24.70 -20.93
CA LEU A 58 14.46 -23.28 -21.22
C LEU A 58 13.00 -22.87 -21.36
N GLN A 59 12.18 -23.64 -22.06
CA GLN A 59 10.75 -23.38 -22.22
C GLN A 59 10.05 -23.34 -20.85
N GLN A 60 10.36 -24.29 -19.97
CA GLN A 60 9.81 -24.34 -18.62
C GLN A 60 10.24 -23.13 -17.79
N GLU A 61 11.53 -22.78 -17.81
CA GLU A 61 12.07 -21.64 -17.08
C GLU A 61 11.52 -20.30 -17.63
N PHE A 62 11.34 -20.17 -18.94
CA PHE A 62 10.68 -19.00 -19.53
C PHE A 62 9.22 -18.87 -19.09
N THR A 63 8.48 -20.00 -19.07
CA THR A 63 7.08 -20.02 -18.61
C THR A 63 7.00 -19.62 -17.14
N ARG A 64 7.93 -20.13 -16.32
CA ARG A 64 8.04 -19.77 -14.90
C ARG A 64 8.34 -18.28 -14.71
N GLU A 65 9.33 -17.74 -15.41
CA GLU A 65 9.69 -16.32 -15.33
C GLU A 65 8.54 -15.42 -15.79
N SER A 66 7.85 -15.78 -16.87
CA SER A 66 6.65 -15.08 -17.33
C SER A 66 5.56 -15.08 -16.26
N SER A 67 5.28 -16.23 -15.64
CA SER A 67 4.29 -16.34 -14.56
C SER A 67 4.67 -15.51 -13.33
N ILE A 68 5.95 -15.49 -12.94
CA ILE A 68 6.42 -14.71 -11.78
C ILE A 68 6.25 -13.21 -12.06
N ARG A 69 6.69 -12.74 -13.23
CA ARG A 69 6.55 -11.33 -13.63
C ARG A 69 5.09 -10.90 -13.69
N ASN A 70 4.23 -11.74 -14.28
CA ASN A 70 2.78 -11.46 -14.35
C ASN A 70 2.14 -11.45 -12.95
N SER A 71 2.49 -12.40 -12.09
CA SER A 71 2.00 -12.42 -10.70
C SER A 71 2.45 -11.19 -9.92
N ASN A 72 3.69 -10.73 -10.11
CA ASN A 72 4.20 -9.51 -9.47
C ASN A 72 3.46 -8.26 -9.98
N TYR A 73 3.18 -8.19 -11.28
CA TYR A 73 2.39 -7.12 -11.87
C TYR A 73 0.96 -7.08 -11.27
N GLN A 74 0.29 -8.23 -11.20
CA GLN A 74 -1.05 -8.34 -10.61
C GLN A 74 -1.04 -8.00 -9.11
N ALA A 75 -0.05 -8.49 -8.37
CA ALA A 75 0.10 -8.17 -6.94
C ALA A 75 0.25 -6.66 -6.72
N ARG A 76 1.03 -5.97 -7.56
CA ARG A 76 1.16 -4.51 -7.50
C ARG A 76 -0.14 -3.78 -7.81
N GLN A 77 -0.88 -4.23 -8.82
CA GLN A 77 -2.21 -3.68 -9.13
C GLN A 77 -3.15 -3.82 -7.94
N ALA A 78 -3.26 -5.04 -7.38
CA ALA A 78 -4.09 -5.32 -6.22
C ALA A 78 -3.67 -4.50 -4.98
N MET A 79 -2.37 -4.30 -4.76
CA MET A 79 -1.87 -3.43 -3.69
C MET A 79 -2.24 -1.96 -3.91
N GLY A 80 -2.18 -1.47 -5.16
CA GLY A 80 -2.63 -0.12 -5.51
C GLY A 80 -4.12 0.08 -5.24
N ASP A 81 -4.94 -0.87 -5.68
CA ASP A 81 -6.38 -0.86 -5.45
C ASP A 81 -6.72 -0.92 -3.95
N ALA A 82 -6.02 -1.77 -3.20
CA ALA A 82 -6.18 -1.87 -1.74
C ALA A 82 -5.79 -0.58 -1.03
N LEU A 83 -4.74 0.13 -1.49
CA LEU A 83 -4.35 1.42 -0.94
C LEU A 83 -5.42 2.49 -1.21
N ILE A 84 -5.99 2.53 -2.41
CA ILE A 84 -7.06 3.46 -2.78
C ILE A 84 -8.33 3.18 -1.95
N ALA A 85 -8.74 1.90 -1.87
CA ALA A 85 -9.89 1.49 -1.06
C ALA A 85 -9.69 1.81 0.42
N GLY A 86 -8.48 1.58 0.96
CA GLY A 86 -8.11 1.94 2.31
C GLY A 86 -8.14 3.46 2.57
N GLY A 87 -7.68 4.27 1.60
CA GLY A 87 -7.73 5.73 1.68
C GLY A 87 -9.15 6.30 1.66
N GLN A 88 -10.06 5.68 0.91
CA GLN A 88 -11.49 6.03 0.92
C GLN A 88 -12.16 5.64 2.24
N GLY A 89 -11.88 4.44 2.75
CA GLY A 89 -12.37 4.00 4.06
C GLY A 89 -11.85 4.88 5.20
N TYR A 90 -10.60 5.33 5.13
CA TYR A 90 -10.01 6.24 6.10
C TYR A 90 -10.70 7.62 6.10
N ASN A 91 -10.99 8.20 4.93
CA ASN A 91 -11.74 9.46 4.82
C ASN A 91 -13.16 9.34 5.38
N GLN A 92 -13.86 8.23 5.10
CA GLN A 92 -15.20 8.00 5.65
C GLN A 92 -15.17 7.76 7.17
N GLY A 93 -14.14 7.08 7.69
CA GLY A 93 -13.92 6.90 9.13
C GLY A 93 -13.60 8.22 9.85
N MET A 94 -12.76 9.07 9.25
CA MET A 94 -12.45 10.41 9.79
C MET A 94 -13.66 11.35 9.74
N GLN A 95 -14.52 11.27 8.72
CA GLN A 95 -15.76 12.04 8.70
C GLN A 95 -16.73 11.64 9.82
N ARG A 96 -16.75 10.37 10.24
CA ARG A 96 -17.55 9.93 11.40
C ARG A 96 -16.97 10.33 12.76
N GLN A 97 -15.71 10.76 12.81
CA GLN A 97 -15.07 11.28 14.02
C GLN A 97 -15.09 12.82 14.12
N GLN A 98 -15.65 13.52 13.13
CA GLN A 98 -15.96 14.93 13.35
C GLN A 98 -17.05 15.00 14.42
N PRO A 99 -16.82 15.71 15.55
CA PRO A 99 -17.85 15.91 16.54
C PRO A 99 -19.03 16.59 15.83
N ALA A 100 -20.16 15.88 15.77
CA ALA A 100 -21.40 16.45 15.28
C ALA A 100 -21.66 17.71 16.09
N TYR A 101 -21.52 18.88 15.46
CA TYR A 101 -21.84 20.16 16.06
C TYR A 101 -23.37 20.22 16.16
N THR A 102 -23.93 19.55 17.16
CA THR A 102 -25.34 19.72 17.51
C THR A 102 -25.45 21.12 18.09
N PRO A 103 -26.20 22.05 17.46
CA PRO A 103 -26.38 23.38 18.02
C PRO A 103 -27.14 23.26 19.34
N THR A 104 -26.40 23.22 20.45
CA THR A 104 -26.96 23.21 21.81
C THR A 104 -27.50 24.61 22.10
N THR A 105 -28.77 24.71 22.48
CA THR A 105 -29.37 26.02 22.76
C THR A 105 -29.06 26.36 24.21
N CYS A 106 -28.21 27.35 24.43
CA CYS A 106 -27.87 27.81 25.76
C CYS A 106 -28.72 29.03 26.14
N THR A 107 -29.41 28.97 27.28
CA THR A 107 -30.09 30.12 27.87
C THR A 107 -29.35 30.57 29.13
N SER A 108 -29.02 31.86 29.20
CA SER A 108 -28.38 32.48 30.35
C SER A 108 -29.40 33.29 31.13
N THR A 109 -29.71 32.86 32.36
CA THR A 109 -30.62 33.60 33.25
C THR A 109 -29.81 34.32 34.33
N PRO A 110 -29.85 35.66 34.41
CA PRO A 110 -29.19 36.39 35.48
C PRO A 110 -29.95 36.20 36.79
N GLN A 111 -29.25 35.80 37.86
CA GLN A 111 -29.86 35.67 39.18
C GLN A 111 -29.51 36.92 39.98
N SER A 112 -30.41 37.91 39.98
CA SER A 112 -30.32 39.09 40.85
C SER A 112 -31.31 38.93 42.01
N THR A 113 -30.85 39.17 43.24
CA THR A 113 -31.70 39.21 44.44
C THR A 113 -32.43 40.54 44.62
N PHE A 114 -32.27 41.50 43.69
CA PHE A 114 -32.93 42.81 43.74
C PHE A 114 -33.28 43.32 42.33
N VAL A 115 -34.51 43.82 42.14
CA VAL A 115 -34.96 44.39 40.85
C VAL A 115 -34.15 45.68 40.59
N GLY A 116 -33.29 45.67 39.57
CA GLY A 116 -32.41 46.79 39.21
C GLY A 116 -31.01 46.78 39.83
N GLY A 117 -30.63 45.76 40.60
CA GLY A 117 -29.28 45.61 41.17
C GLY A 117 -28.25 45.02 40.20
N PRO A 118 -26.94 45.18 40.45
CA PRO A 118 -25.89 44.60 39.62
C PRO A 118 -25.95 43.06 39.66
N VAL A 119 -25.99 42.43 38.48
CA VAL A 119 -26.00 40.96 38.34
C VAL A 119 -24.67 40.41 38.83
N ARG A 120 -24.68 39.69 39.97
CA ARG A 120 -23.47 39.09 40.55
C ARG A 120 -23.22 37.65 40.10
N GLN A 121 -24.25 36.95 39.61
CA GLN A 121 -24.17 35.57 39.18
C GLN A 121 -25.08 35.32 37.97
N VAL A 122 -24.53 34.67 36.94
CA VAL A 122 -25.26 34.25 35.73
C VAL A 122 -25.24 32.73 35.69
N ARG A 123 -26.42 32.12 35.58
CA ARG A 123 -26.53 30.67 35.37
C ARG A 123 -26.78 30.43 33.89
N THR A 124 -25.86 29.73 33.24
CA THR A 124 -26.02 29.28 31.86
C THR A 124 -26.44 27.82 31.87
N THR A 125 -27.57 27.51 31.23
CA THR A 125 -28.05 26.14 31.05
C THR A 125 -28.12 25.87 29.56
N CYS A 126 -27.49 24.78 29.11
CA CYS A 126 -27.50 24.34 27.71
C CYS A 126 -28.24 23.00 27.61
N TYR A 127 -29.11 22.86 26.61
CA TYR A 127 -29.86 21.65 26.29
C TYR A 127 -29.77 21.33 24.79
#